data_AF-A0A5C8VGF8-F1
#
_entry.id   AF-A0A5C8VGF8-F1
#
_cell.length_a   1.000
_cell.length_b   1.000
_cell.length_c   1.000
_cell.angle_alpha   90.00
_cell.angle_beta   90.00
_cell.angle_gamma   90.00
#
_symmetry.space_group_name_H-M   'P 1'
#
loop_
_entity.id
_entity.type
_entity.pdbx_description
1 polymer ?
#
loop_
_entity_poly.entity_id
_entity_poly.type
_entity_poly.pdbx_seq_one_letter_code
_entity_poly.pdbx_strand_id
1 'polypeptide(L)'
;MRLSTLLVGLCLGTALPGAVLAQTAQKPAPAAAPDPALLKVARETVAQMQGDRAATLSSMAAPMVGMMQQIGIKEADKAQVLVQEVVMPTLSAHYDELLDIQARGFATILGKDDLQAIAAFYATPTGKRLAAAQPQLAQIQLAGMQQWMQAVAPEMQGKIVKAVQDHGWGPGGQAKPK
;
A
#
# COMPACT_ATOMS: atom_id res chain seq x y z
N MET A 1 4.96 -74.64 10.72
CA MET A 1 4.43 -74.83 9.35
C MET A 1 5.01 -73.69 8.52
N ARG A 2 6.02 -73.94 7.65
CA ARG A 2 5.89 -74.23 6.19
C ARG A 2 4.93 -73.24 5.49
N LEU A 3 5.18 -72.54 4.39
CA LEU A 3 6.23 -72.43 3.35
C LEU A 3 5.83 -71.14 2.55
N SER A 4 6.71 -70.17 2.28
CA SER A 4 7.34 -69.90 0.97
C SER A 4 6.44 -69.47 -0.21
N THR A 5 6.57 -68.19 -0.65
CA THR A 5 6.73 -67.69 -2.06
C THR A 5 6.85 -66.16 -2.01
N LEU A 6 8.01 -65.49 -2.12
CA LEU A 6 8.97 -65.28 -3.23
C LEU A 6 8.41 -64.65 -4.51
N LEU A 7 8.76 -63.38 -4.73
CA LEU A 7 8.98 -62.66 -6.01
C LEU A 7 9.62 -61.31 -5.62
N VAL A 8 10.94 -61.22 -5.38
CA VAL A 8 12.02 -61.00 -6.36
C VAL A 8 11.64 -60.03 -7.48
N GLY A 9 11.76 -58.73 -7.18
CA GLY A 9 12.03 -57.67 -8.15
C GLY A 9 13.47 -57.20 -7.96
N LEU A 10 14.38 -57.81 -8.72
CA LEU A 10 15.80 -57.53 -8.76
C LEU A 10 16.05 -56.27 -9.60
N CYS A 11 16.56 -55.21 -8.99
CA CYS A 11 17.40 -54.23 -9.69
C CYS A 11 18.62 -53.92 -8.81
N LEU A 12 19.76 -54.39 -9.33
CA LEU A 12 21.16 -54.07 -9.04
C LEU A 12 21.34 -52.60 -8.59
N GLY A 13 22.18 -52.22 -7.63
CA GLY A 13 23.54 -52.68 -7.38
C GLY A 13 24.50 -51.48 -7.47
N THR A 14 24.81 -50.89 -6.30
CA THR A 14 26.06 -50.20 -5.89
C THR A 14 26.73 -49.16 -6.79
N ALA A 15 26.86 -47.91 -6.30
CA ALA A 15 28.13 -47.32 -5.85
C ALA A 15 28.01 -45.79 -5.62
N LEU A 16 28.39 -45.33 -4.42
CA LEU A 16 28.72 -43.92 -4.14
C LEU A 16 30.13 -43.63 -4.70
N PRO A 17 30.35 -42.45 -5.31
CA PRO A 17 31.15 -41.47 -4.60
C PRO A 17 30.61 -40.04 -4.73
N GLY A 18 30.83 -39.24 -3.67
CA GLY A 18 30.24 -37.92 -3.49
C GLY A 18 30.51 -36.95 -4.64
N ALA A 19 29.43 -36.42 -5.21
CA ALA A 19 29.43 -35.13 -5.86
C ALA A 19 28.85 -34.14 -4.85
N VAL A 20 29.72 -33.31 -4.27
CA VAL A 20 29.31 -32.05 -3.65
C VAL A 20 28.61 -31.26 -4.74
N LEU A 21 27.28 -31.25 -4.73
CA LEU A 21 26.49 -30.33 -5.52
C LEU A 21 26.79 -28.94 -4.99
N ALA A 22 27.74 -28.26 -5.63
CA ALA A 22 27.86 -26.82 -5.53
C ALA A 22 26.51 -26.23 -5.95
N GLN A 23 25.67 -25.90 -4.98
CA GLN A 23 24.52 -25.03 -5.18
C GLN A 23 25.10 -23.70 -5.65
N THR A 24 25.15 -23.50 -6.96
CA THR A 24 25.24 -22.17 -7.53
C THR A 24 24.00 -21.45 -7.06
N ALA A 25 24.14 -20.65 -5.99
CA ALA A 25 23.13 -19.68 -5.60
C ALA A 25 22.85 -18.85 -6.84
N GLN A 26 21.68 -19.06 -7.45
CA GLN A 26 21.20 -18.22 -8.54
C GLN A 26 21.11 -16.80 -7.98
N LYS A 27 22.10 -15.98 -8.34
CA LYS A 27 22.08 -14.55 -8.10
C LYS A 27 20.75 -14.05 -8.65
N PRO A 28 19.90 -13.34 -7.87
CA PRO A 28 18.66 -12.80 -8.38
C PRO A 28 18.98 -12.04 -9.67
N ALA A 29 18.36 -12.44 -10.77
CA ALA A 29 18.48 -11.69 -12.01
C ALA A 29 18.08 -10.24 -11.69
N PRO A 30 18.84 -9.23 -12.16
CA PRO A 30 18.42 -7.85 -12.03
C PRO A 30 16.98 -7.76 -12.53
N ALA A 31 16.07 -7.22 -11.71
CA ALA A 31 14.72 -6.95 -12.17
C ALA A 31 14.85 -6.13 -13.45
N ALA A 32 14.46 -6.71 -14.58
CA ALA A 32 14.53 -6.04 -15.86
C ALA A 32 13.74 -4.73 -15.74
N ALA A 33 14.31 -3.64 -16.25
CA ALA A 33 13.58 -2.38 -16.29
C ALA A 33 12.20 -2.62 -16.92
N PRO A 34 11.12 -2.06 -16.36
CA PRO A 34 9.77 -2.34 -16.85
C PRO A 34 9.67 -2.03 -18.35
N ASP A 35 9.06 -2.94 -19.11
CA ASP A 35 8.83 -2.79 -20.56
C ASP A 35 8.22 -1.40 -20.85
N PRO A 36 8.79 -0.59 -21.77
CA PRO A 36 8.23 0.70 -22.16
C PRO A 36 6.74 0.65 -22.54
N ALA A 37 6.29 -0.44 -23.16
CA ALA A 37 4.87 -0.61 -23.51
C ALA A 37 4.00 -0.79 -22.25
N LEU A 38 4.49 -1.54 -21.25
CA LEU A 38 3.83 -1.68 -19.96
C LEU A 38 3.79 -0.36 -19.20
N LEU A 39 4.88 0.42 -19.20
CA LEU A 39 4.93 1.74 -18.55
C LEU A 39 3.93 2.73 -19.15
N LYS A 40 3.77 2.74 -20.48
CA LYS A 40 2.76 3.58 -21.14
C LYS A 40 1.34 3.22 -20.67
N VAL A 41 1.01 1.93 -20.65
CA VAL A 41 -0.30 1.46 -20.16
C VAL A 41 -0.48 1.79 -18.68
N ALA A 42 0.53 1.59 -17.84
CA ALA A 42 0.49 1.93 -16.42
C ALA A 42 0.25 3.44 -16.21
N ARG A 43 0.93 4.29 -16.99
CA ARG A 43 0.76 5.74 -16.94
C ARG A 43 -0.65 6.18 -17.31
N GLU A 44 -1.19 5.63 -18.40
CA GLU A 44 -2.57 5.87 -18.81
C GLU A 44 -3.56 5.43 -17.72
N THR A 45 -3.31 4.27 -17.11
CA THR A 45 -4.12 3.73 -16.02
C THR A 45 -4.13 4.66 -14.81
N VAL A 46 -2.95 5.08 -14.32
CA VAL A 46 -2.81 6.00 -13.19
C VAL A 46 -3.50 7.32 -13.47
N ALA A 47 -3.35 7.88 -14.68
CA ALA A 47 -4.02 9.12 -15.05
C ALA A 47 -5.55 8.98 -14.98
N GLN A 48 -6.12 7.87 -15.47
CA GLN A 48 -7.57 7.61 -15.39
C GLN A 48 -8.06 7.43 -13.95
N MET A 49 -7.25 6.81 -13.09
CA MET A 49 -7.56 6.61 -11.67
C MET A 49 -7.60 7.92 -10.89
N GLN A 50 -6.70 8.86 -11.19
CA GLN A 50 -6.69 10.18 -10.56
C GLN A 50 -7.86 11.06 -11.04
N GLY A 51 -8.36 10.80 -12.25
CA GLY A 51 -9.46 11.55 -12.84
C GLY A 51 -8.98 12.82 -13.52
N ASP A 52 -9.69 13.93 -13.33
CA ASP A 52 -9.32 15.20 -13.95
C ASP A 52 -8.08 15.82 -13.25
N ARG A 53 -7.03 16.11 -14.02
CA ARG A 53 -5.77 16.68 -13.52
C ARG A 53 -5.98 18.02 -12.81
N ALA A 54 -6.80 18.90 -13.38
CA ALA A 54 -7.02 20.22 -12.81
C ALA A 54 -7.81 20.13 -11.49
N ALA A 55 -8.84 19.29 -11.44
CA ALA A 55 -9.57 18.99 -10.21
C ALA A 55 -8.66 18.35 -9.14
N THR A 56 -7.82 17.39 -9.54
CA THR A 56 -6.86 16.73 -8.65
C THR A 56 -5.92 17.75 -8.03
N LEU A 57 -5.24 18.55 -8.84
CA LEU A 57 -4.34 19.61 -8.36
C LEU A 57 -5.10 20.62 -7.49
N SER A 58 -6.27 21.09 -7.91
CA SER A 58 -7.07 22.06 -7.15
C SER A 58 -7.46 21.53 -5.76
N SER A 59 -7.73 20.23 -5.64
CA SER A 59 -8.04 19.60 -4.35
C SER A 59 -6.89 19.65 -3.34
N MET A 60 -5.64 19.82 -3.81
CA MET A 60 -4.45 19.91 -2.98
C MET A 60 -4.23 21.30 -2.39
N ALA A 61 -4.87 22.34 -2.94
CA ALA A 61 -4.59 23.73 -2.57
C ALA A 61 -4.89 24.01 -1.08
N ALA A 62 -6.08 23.63 -0.59
CA ALA A 62 -6.46 23.88 0.80
C ALA A 62 -5.53 23.17 1.82
N PRO A 63 -5.19 21.87 1.67
CA PRO A 63 -4.16 21.23 2.48
C PRO A 63 -2.80 21.95 2.45
N MET A 64 -2.38 22.46 1.28
CA MET A 64 -1.13 23.21 1.16
C MET A 64 -1.16 24.55 1.89
N VAL A 65 -2.31 25.24 1.93
CA VAL A 65 -2.47 26.47 2.73
C VAL A 65 -2.27 26.17 4.22
N GLY A 66 -2.90 25.10 4.72
CA GLY A 66 -2.69 24.65 6.09
C GLY A 66 -1.22 24.32 6.38
N MET A 67 -0.52 23.70 5.43
CA MET A 67 0.91 23.42 5.54
C MET A 67 1.76 24.70 5.60
N MET A 68 1.46 25.70 4.76
CA MET A 68 2.15 27.00 4.79
C MET A 68 1.97 27.71 6.15
N GLN A 69 0.78 27.61 6.74
CA GLN A 69 0.53 28.14 8.07
C GLN A 69 1.33 27.42 9.16
N GLN A 70 1.45 26.09 9.06
CA GLN A 70 2.24 25.29 9.99
C GLN A 70 3.73 25.63 9.96
N ILE A 71 4.29 25.99 8.80
CA ILE A 71 5.71 26.36 8.67
C ILE A 71 6.01 27.84 8.97
N GLY A 72 5.00 28.63 9.34
CA GLY A 72 5.18 29.99 9.87
C GLY A 72 4.53 31.13 9.09
N ILE A 73 3.86 30.86 7.97
CA ILE A 73 3.07 31.88 7.25
C ILE A 73 1.70 32.01 7.91
N LYS A 74 1.64 32.75 9.02
CA LYS A 74 0.46 32.77 9.91
C LYS A 74 -0.78 33.40 9.28
N GLU A 75 -0.60 34.36 8.39
CA GLU A 75 -1.69 35.06 7.71
C GLU A 75 -2.26 34.20 6.57
N ALA A 76 -3.52 33.78 6.74
CA ALA A 76 -4.21 32.89 5.79
C ALA A 76 -4.21 33.43 4.36
N ASP A 77 -4.47 34.73 4.16
CA ASP A 77 -4.50 35.34 2.83
C ASP A 77 -3.12 35.29 2.15
N LYS A 78 -2.04 35.51 2.91
CA LYS A 78 -0.67 35.40 2.38
C LYS A 78 -0.32 33.96 2.01
N ALA A 79 -0.71 33.00 2.86
CA ALA A 79 -0.53 31.58 2.58
C ALA A 79 -1.32 31.15 1.32
N GLN A 80 -2.56 31.63 1.19
CA GLN A 80 -3.42 31.38 0.02
C GLN A 80 -2.78 31.91 -1.27
N VAL A 81 -2.23 33.14 -1.25
CA VAL A 81 -1.53 33.74 -2.41
C VAL A 81 -0.29 32.93 -2.76
N LEU A 82 0.57 32.59 -1.79
CA LEU A 82 1.77 31.78 -2.03
C LEU A 82 1.43 30.41 -2.62
N VAL A 83 0.36 29.77 -2.13
CA VAL A 83 -0.08 28.49 -2.68
C VAL A 83 -0.52 28.65 -4.13
N GLN A 84 -1.32 29.67 -4.47
CA GLN A 84 -1.81 29.88 -5.83
C GLN A 84 -0.73 30.32 -6.81
N GLU A 85 0.19 31.19 -6.40
CA GLU A 85 1.19 31.79 -7.29
C GLU A 85 2.48 30.98 -7.40
N VAL A 86 2.83 30.20 -6.37
CA VAL A 86 4.11 29.47 -6.31
C VAL A 86 3.88 27.97 -6.28
N VAL A 87 3.12 27.47 -5.31
CA VAL A 87 3.01 26.03 -5.06
C VAL A 87 2.25 25.33 -6.19
N MET A 88 1.05 25.79 -6.51
CA MET A 88 0.20 25.13 -7.52
C MET A 88 0.82 25.14 -8.92
N PRO A 89 1.43 26.24 -9.41
CA PRO A 89 2.15 26.22 -10.67
C PRO A 89 3.33 25.25 -10.68
N THR A 90 4.10 25.20 -9.58
CA THR A 90 5.22 24.26 -9.44
C THR A 90 4.74 22.80 -9.49
N LEU A 91 3.71 22.46 -8.71
CA LEU A 91 3.12 21.12 -8.74
C LEU A 91 2.56 20.77 -10.11
N SER A 92 1.88 21.71 -10.77
CA SER A 92 1.34 21.50 -12.11
C SER A 92 2.44 21.20 -13.13
N ALA A 93 3.56 21.93 -13.10
CA ALA A 93 4.70 21.72 -13.99
C ALA A 93 5.36 20.35 -13.83
N HIS A 94 5.36 19.80 -12.61
CA HIS A 94 5.96 18.49 -12.29
C HIS A 94 4.94 17.33 -12.24
N TYR A 95 3.66 17.57 -12.52
CA TYR A 95 2.64 16.54 -12.36
C TYR A 95 2.83 15.35 -13.30
N ASP A 96 3.41 15.56 -14.49
CA ASP A 96 3.71 14.45 -15.41
C ASP A 96 4.82 13.53 -14.87
N GLU A 97 5.77 14.07 -14.12
CA GLU A 97 6.79 13.28 -13.40
C GLU A 97 6.16 12.43 -12.29
N LEU A 98 5.18 12.99 -11.57
CA LEU A 98 4.40 12.25 -10.58
C LEU A 98 3.67 11.05 -11.20
N LEU A 99 3.08 11.22 -12.40
CA LEU A 99 2.45 10.12 -13.12
C LEU A 99 3.47 9.04 -13.51
N ASP A 100 4.67 9.42 -13.93
CA ASP A 100 5.72 8.47 -14.30
C ASP A 100 6.24 7.68 -13.09
N ILE A 101 6.40 8.34 -11.94
CA ILE A 101 6.77 7.69 -10.68
C ILE A 101 5.73 6.63 -10.30
N GLN A 102 4.45 6.99 -10.34
CA GLN A 102 3.37 6.07 -10.02
C GLN A 102 3.24 4.94 -11.04
N ALA A 103 3.35 5.24 -12.33
CA ALA A 103 3.30 4.23 -13.40
C ALA A 103 4.37 3.15 -13.21
N ARG A 104 5.60 3.53 -12.84
CA ARG A 104 6.66 2.59 -12.51
C ARG A 104 6.29 1.70 -11.33
N GLY A 105 5.73 2.27 -10.25
CA GLY A 105 5.28 1.50 -9.09
C GLY A 105 4.11 0.56 -9.39
N PHE A 106 3.21 0.93 -10.31
CA PHE A 106 2.13 0.05 -10.75
C PHE A 106 2.66 -1.09 -11.63
N ALA A 107 3.56 -0.79 -12.56
CA ALA A 107 4.15 -1.76 -13.48
C ALA A 107 5.07 -2.80 -12.80
N THR A 108 5.49 -2.58 -11.55
CA THR A 108 6.21 -3.60 -10.77
C THR A 108 5.29 -4.65 -10.15
N ILE A 109 3.99 -4.38 -10.08
CA ILE A 109 3.00 -5.22 -9.39
C ILE A 109 1.99 -5.81 -10.38
N LEU A 110 1.52 -5.01 -11.34
CA LEU A 110 0.42 -5.36 -12.23
C LEU A 110 0.90 -5.63 -13.65
N GLY A 111 0.29 -6.65 -14.27
CA GLY A 111 0.51 -6.98 -15.67
C GLY A 111 -0.25 -6.03 -16.60
N LYS A 112 0.07 -6.11 -17.90
CA LYS A 112 -0.56 -5.28 -18.94
C LYS A 112 -2.08 -5.41 -18.96
N ASP A 113 -2.59 -6.65 -18.90
CA ASP A 113 -4.02 -6.92 -19.03
C ASP A 113 -4.81 -6.36 -17.85
N ASP A 114 -4.29 -6.48 -16.63
CA ASP A 114 -4.89 -5.89 -15.42
C ASP A 114 -4.95 -4.37 -15.51
N LEU A 115 -3.84 -3.73 -15.89
CA LEU A 115 -3.78 -2.28 -16.05
C LEU A 115 -4.77 -1.80 -17.12
N GLN A 116 -4.86 -2.49 -18.25
CA GLN A 116 -5.83 -2.17 -19.29
C GLN A 116 -7.28 -2.32 -18.81
N ALA A 117 -7.59 -3.38 -18.06
CA ALA A 117 -8.92 -3.57 -17.49
C ALA A 117 -9.28 -2.46 -16.49
N ILE A 118 -8.34 -2.06 -15.63
CA ILE A 118 -8.52 -0.96 -14.68
C ILE A 118 -8.73 0.35 -15.44
N ALA A 119 -7.89 0.67 -16.43
CA ALA A 119 -8.03 1.87 -17.24
C ALA A 119 -9.39 1.91 -17.96
N ALA A 120 -9.84 0.79 -18.53
CA ALA A 120 -11.14 0.67 -19.17
C ALA A 120 -12.29 0.93 -18.20
N PHE A 121 -12.22 0.42 -16.97
CA PHE A 121 -13.22 0.70 -15.94
C PHE A 121 -13.26 2.19 -15.57
N TYR A 122 -12.11 2.82 -15.31
CA TYR A 122 -12.03 4.23 -14.94
C TYR A 122 -12.42 5.18 -16.08
N ALA A 123 -12.35 4.74 -17.34
CA ALA A 123 -12.88 5.48 -18.49
C ALA A 123 -14.42 5.58 -18.50
N THR A 124 -15.14 4.68 -17.82
CA THR A 124 -16.61 4.71 -17.74
C THR A 124 -17.14 5.88 -16.89
N PRO A 125 -18.41 6.32 -17.08
CA PRO A 125 -19.01 7.34 -16.22
C PRO A 125 -19.01 6.97 -14.73
N THR A 126 -19.18 5.68 -14.41
CA THR A 126 -19.15 5.18 -13.03
C THR A 126 -17.74 5.20 -12.46
N GLY A 127 -16.74 4.78 -13.25
CA GLY A 127 -15.33 4.83 -12.85
C GLY A 127 -14.86 6.26 -12.55
N LYS A 128 -15.21 7.23 -13.40
CA LYS A 128 -14.91 8.66 -13.16
C LYS A 128 -15.57 9.20 -11.90
N ARG A 129 -16.85 8.87 -11.65
CA ARG A 129 -17.53 9.25 -10.40
C ARG A 129 -16.87 8.62 -9.18
N LEU A 130 -16.43 7.37 -9.29
CA LEU A 130 -15.71 6.70 -8.20
C LEU A 130 -14.37 7.39 -7.91
N ALA A 131 -13.57 7.69 -8.95
CA ALA A 131 -12.31 8.44 -8.81
C ALA A 131 -12.53 9.77 -8.08
N ALA A 132 -13.49 10.57 -8.54
CA ALA A 132 -13.83 11.85 -7.92
C ALA A 132 -14.33 11.72 -6.46
N ALA A 133 -14.99 10.60 -6.13
CA ALA A 133 -15.50 10.35 -4.78
C ALA A 133 -14.43 9.79 -3.82
N GLN A 134 -13.26 9.33 -4.29
CA GLN A 134 -12.25 8.69 -3.44
C GLN A 134 -11.83 9.53 -2.21
N PRO A 135 -11.58 10.86 -2.32
CA PRO A 135 -11.21 11.66 -1.15
C PRO A 135 -12.32 11.69 -0.08
N GLN A 136 -13.57 11.85 -0.51
CA GLN A 136 -14.73 11.86 0.39
C GLN A 136 -14.96 10.48 1.02
N LEU A 137 -14.84 9.41 0.24
CA LEU A 137 -14.95 8.04 0.74
C LEU A 137 -13.87 7.73 1.79
N ALA A 138 -12.62 8.19 1.57
CA ALA A 138 -11.54 8.04 2.54
C ALA A 138 -11.84 8.79 3.86
N GLN A 139 -12.38 10.01 3.79
CA GLN A 139 -12.81 10.76 4.98
C GLN A 139 -13.95 10.04 5.73
N ILE A 140 -14.94 9.52 5.01
CA ILE A 140 -16.04 8.74 5.59
C ILE A 140 -15.51 7.49 6.31
N GLN A 141 -14.57 6.77 5.69
CA GLN A 141 -13.95 5.58 6.31
C GLN A 141 -13.19 5.93 7.59
N LEU A 142 -12.40 7.01 7.58
CA LEU A 142 -11.66 7.46 8.76
C LEU A 142 -12.62 7.89 9.88
N ALA A 143 -13.66 8.66 9.57
CA ALA A 143 -14.67 9.08 10.54
C ALA A 143 -15.40 7.86 11.14
N GLY A 144 -15.77 6.89 10.30
CA GLY A 144 -16.39 5.64 10.76
C GLY A 144 -15.49 4.85 11.71
N MET A 145 -14.19 4.76 11.42
CA MET A 145 -13.20 4.13 12.30
C MET A 145 -13.11 4.85 13.66
N GLN A 146 -13.08 6.19 13.66
CA GLN A 146 -13.06 6.97 14.90
C GLN A 146 -14.33 6.76 15.74
N GLN A 147 -15.50 6.77 15.10
CA GLN A 147 -16.77 6.50 15.77
C GLN A 147 -16.80 5.10 16.39
N TRP A 148 -16.34 4.09 15.65
CA TRP A 148 -16.25 2.72 16.17
C TRP A 148 -15.30 2.64 17.37
N MET A 149 -14.11 3.25 17.30
CA MET A 149 -13.17 3.30 18.42
C MET A 149 -13.78 3.96 19.66
N GLN A 150 -14.53 5.05 19.49
CA GLN A 150 -15.21 5.72 20.61
C GLN A 150 -16.29 4.82 21.24
N ALA A 151 -17.03 4.07 20.42
CA ALA A 151 -18.07 3.17 20.90
C ALA A 151 -17.50 1.99 21.70
N VAL A 152 -16.33 1.46 21.33
CA VAL A 152 -15.69 0.34 22.05
C VAL A 152 -14.81 0.79 23.22
N ALA A 153 -14.50 2.09 23.34
CA ALA A 153 -13.59 2.61 24.35
C ALA A 153 -14.00 2.27 25.80
N PRO A 154 -15.28 2.34 26.23
CA PRO A 154 -15.66 2.00 27.60
C PRO A 154 -15.43 0.52 27.93
N GLU A 155 -15.78 -0.38 26.99
CA GLU A 155 -15.54 -1.81 27.15
C GLU A 155 -14.04 -2.11 27.24
N MET A 156 -13.26 -1.49 26.36
CA MET A 156 -11.81 -1.61 26.35
C MET A 156 -11.20 -1.10 27.67
N GLN A 157 -11.65 0.04 28.20
CA GLN A 157 -11.22 0.55 29.51
C GLN A 157 -11.54 -0.45 30.62
N GLY A 158 -12.75 -1.02 30.66
CA GLY A 158 -13.11 -2.04 31.64
C GLY A 158 -12.22 -3.27 31.58
N LYS A 159 -11.92 -3.75 30.37
CA LYS A 159 -11.00 -4.87 30.15
C LYS A 159 -9.56 -4.56 30.56
N ILE A 160 -9.07 -3.35 30.28
CA ILE A 160 -7.75 -2.88 30.69
C ILE A 160 -7.64 -2.84 32.22
N VAL A 161 -8.63 -2.25 32.91
CA VAL A 161 -8.65 -2.19 34.37
C VAL A 161 -8.61 -3.60 34.98
N LYS A 162 -9.41 -4.52 34.45
CA LYS A 162 -9.41 -5.91 34.88
C LYS A 162 -8.04 -6.57 34.66
N ALA A 163 -7.43 -6.39 33.48
CA ALA A 163 -6.12 -6.94 33.19
C ALA A 163 -5.03 -6.39 34.13
N VAL A 164 -5.04 -5.09 34.43
CA VAL A 164 -4.12 -4.45 35.39
C VAL A 164 -4.27 -5.08 36.78
N GLN A 165 -5.49 -5.35 37.22
CA GLN A 165 -5.75 -6.03 38.50
C GLN A 165 -5.25 -7.48 38.49
N ASP A 166 -5.57 -8.24 37.43
CA ASP A 166 -5.19 -9.65 37.29
C ASP A 166 -3.66 -9.82 37.24
N HIS A 167 -2.94 -8.85 36.67
CA HIS A 167 -1.47 -8.80 36.66
C HIS A 167 -0.83 -8.25 37.94
N GLY A 168 -1.63 -7.68 38.85
CA GLY A 168 -1.10 -7.02 40.05
C GLY A 168 -0.34 -5.73 39.75
N TRP A 169 -0.67 -5.03 38.68
CA TRP A 169 -0.09 -3.71 38.32
C TRP A 169 -0.87 -2.52 38.90
N GLY A 170 -1.89 -2.80 39.72
CA GLY A 170 -2.64 -1.77 40.44
C GLY A 170 -1.81 -1.10 41.56
N PRO A 171 -2.29 0.04 42.10
CA PRO A 171 -1.63 0.72 43.22
C PRO A 171 -1.49 -0.22 44.42
N GLY A 172 -0.24 -0.52 44.82
CA GLY A 172 0.09 -1.46 45.90
C GLY A 172 0.37 -2.91 45.46
N GLY A 173 0.36 -3.20 44.16
CA GLY A 173 0.63 -4.53 43.64
C GLY A 173 2.10 -4.95 43.78
N GLN A 174 2.36 -5.93 44.65
CA GLN A 174 3.66 -6.61 44.69
C GLN A 174 3.79 -7.47 43.43
N ALA A 175 4.84 -7.25 42.63
CA ALA A 175 5.18 -8.12 41.52
C ALA A 175 5.31 -9.56 42.04
N LYS A 176 4.48 -10.49 41.52
CA LYS A 176 4.59 -11.91 41.87
C LYS A 176 6.01 -12.39 41.53
N PRO A 177 6.77 -12.97 42.49
CA PRO A 177 8.07 -13.55 42.18
C PRO A 177 7.89 -14.74 41.24
N LYS A 178 8.81 -14.85 40.27
CA LYS A 178 8.92 -15.95 39.30
C LYS A 178 9.22 -17.27 39.98
#